data_AF-A0A380BHH5-F1
#
_entry.id   AF-A0A380BHH5-F1
#
_cell.length_a   1.000
_cell.length_b   1.000
_cell.length_c   1.000
_cell.angle_alpha   90.00
_cell.angle_beta   90.00
_cell.angle_gamma   90.00
#
_symmetry.space_group_name_H-M   'P 1'
#
loop_
_entity.id
_entity.type
_entity.pdbx_description
1 polymer ?
#
loop_
_entity_poly.entity_id
_entity_poly.type
_entity_poly.pdbx_seq_one_letter_code
_entity_poly.pdbx_strand_id
1 'polypeptide(L)'
;MRSYGIYKIKEMYEQFILGREQLLYDLLKENVNRSDDLQEVRYLCDIVDQESVDHAIVARLGEIYTTVRLENGQYKLTHPVKGTILITFSPYSLTVKCDGSRMLDLDLFVALSEADRRFFAIMNGQGEWGWLKPVKHTQEKYKSAVVFR
;
A
#
# COMPACT_ATOMS: atom_id res chain seq x y z
N MET A 1 -6.54 -9.48 -15.11
CA MET A 1 -6.15 -8.15 -14.57
C MET A 1 -6.59 -8.02 -13.12
N ARG A 2 -5.65 -7.76 -12.22
CA ARG A 2 -5.88 -7.57 -10.77
C ARG A 2 -5.71 -6.09 -10.45
N SER A 3 -6.52 -5.54 -9.54
CA SER A 3 -6.43 -4.13 -9.16
C SER A 3 -6.43 -3.99 -7.65
N TYR A 4 -5.57 -3.11 -7.16
CA TYR A 4 -5.36 -2.87 -5.74
C TYR A 4 -5.53 -1.38 -5.43
N GLY A 5 -6.26 -1.06 -4.37
CA GLY A 5 -6.17 0.23 -3.67
C GLY A 5 -5.23 0.09 -2.49
N ILE A 6 -4.14 0.87 -2.50
CA ILE A 6 -3.12 0.84 -1.44
C ILE A 6 -3.18 2.17 -0.69
N TYR A 7 -3.28 2.09 0.63
CA TYR A 7 -3.47 3.24 1.51
C TYR A 7 -2.38 3.25 2.57
N LYS A 8 -1.84 4.44 2.87
CA LYS A 8 -0.86 4.63 3.93
C LYS A 8 -1.59 5.02 5.21
N ILE A 9 -1.69 4.13 6.18
CA ILE A 9 -2.42 4.40 7.43
C ILE A 9 -1.59 5.31 8.35
N LYS A 10 -2.24 6.30 9.00
CA LYS A 10 -1.56 7.13 10.00
C LYS A 10 -1.09 6.28 11.18
N GLU A 11 0.11 6.59 11.66
CA GLU A 11 0.73 5.84 12.77
C GLU A 11 -0.16 5.77 14.02
N MET A 12 -0.89 6.86 14.32
CA MET A 12 -1.82 6.91 15.47
C MET A 12 -2.96 5.87 15.40
N TYR A 13 -3.35 5.41 14.21
CA TYR A 13 -4.44 4.45 14.03
C TYR A 13 -3.95 3.02 13.81
N GLU A 14 -2.65 2.81 13.61
CA GLU A 14 -2.07 1.49 13.33
C GLU A 14 -2.45 0.49 14.43
N GLN A 15 -2.25 0.84 15.71
CA GLN A 15 -2.61 -0.04 16.84
C GLN A 15 -4.11 -0.28 16.97
N PHE A 16 -4.94 0.67 16.53
CA PHE A 16 -6.39 0.53 16.61
C PHE A 16 -6.93 -0.41 15.54
N ILE A 17 -6.34 -0.36 14.34
CA ILE A 17 -6.74 -1.14 13.17
C ILE A 17 -6.25 -2.59 13.27
N LEU A 18 -5.13 -2.85 13.96
CA LEU A 18 -4.65 -4.22 14.16
C LEU A 18 -5.72 -5.09 14.85
N GLY A 19 -6.03 -6.23 14.23
CA GLY A 19 -7.10 -7.14 14.65
C GLY A 19 -8.51 -6.65 14.30
N ARG A 20 -8.65 -5.50 13.64
CA ARG A 20 -9.89 -4.87 13.16
C ARG A 20 -9.80 -4.51 11.68
N GLU A 21 -8.96 -5.20 10.92
CA GLU A 21 -8.68 -4.92 9.52
C GLU A 21 -9.92 -5.05 8.63
N GLN A 22 -10.87 -5.92 9.00
CA GLN A 22 -12.14 -6.04 8.29
C GLN A 22 -12.96 -4.73 8.32
N LEU A 23 -12.94 -4.01 9.46
CA LEU A 23 -13.64 -2.73 9.57
C LEU A 23 -12.98 -1.66 8.70
N LEU A 24 -11.65 -1.66 8.62
CA LEU A 24 -10.91 -0.79 7.71
C LEU A 24 -11.23 -1.13 6.25
N TYR A 25 -11.25 -2.42 5.90
CA TYR A 25 -11.65 -2.88 4.58
C TYR A 25 -13.07 -2.42 4.23
N ASP A 26 -14.03 -2.60 5.13
CA ASP A 26 -15.43 -2.20 4.90
C ASP A 26 -15.57 -0.69 4.67
N LEU A 27 -14.76 0.11 5.36
CA LEU A 27 -14.73 1.56 5.18
C LEU A 27 -14.06 1.97 3.86
N LEU A 28 -13.00 1.27 3.44
CA LEU A 28 -12.21 1.63 2.26
C LEU A 28 -12.72 1.00 0.95
N LYS A 29 -13.43 -0.12 0.99
CA LYS A 29 -13.92 -0.84 -0.21
C LYS A 29 -14.87 0.00 -1.07
N GLU A 30 -15.64 0.88 -0.43
CA GLU A 30 -16.56 1.79 -1.13
C GLU A 30 -15.83 2.96 -1.80
N ASN A 31 -14.61 3.26 -1.34
CA ASN A 31 -13.81 4.41 -1.77
C ASN A 31 -12.95 4.10 -3.00
N VAL A 32 -12.77 2.82 -3.33
CA VAL A 32 -12.00 2.36 -4.49
C VAL A 32 -12.52 2.94 -5.81
N ASN A 33 -13.83 3.18 -5.91
CA ASN A 33 -14.49 3.61 -7.16
C ASN A 33 -14.99 5.07 -7.10
N ARG A 34 -14.85 5.75 -5.96
CA ARG A 34 -15.30 7.13 -5.79
C ARG A 34 -14.08 8.04 -5.74
N SER A 35 -13.96 8.89 -6.76
CA SER A 35 -12.94 9.93 -6.89
C SER A 35 -13.10 11.08 -5.88
N ASP A 36 -14.15 11.06 -5.06
CA ASP A 36 -14.35 12.04 -4.01
C ASP A 36 -13.54 11.63 -2.78
N ASP A 37 -12.60 12.52 -2.43
CA ASP A 37 -11.80 12.56 -1.20
C ASP A 37 -12.69 12.52 0.05
N LEU A 38 -13.20 11.34 0.36
CA LEU A 38 -14.02 11.09 1.53
C LEU A 38 -13.22 11.43 2.79
N GLN A 39 -13.86 12.20 3.68
CA GLN A 39 -13.25 12.76 4.87
C GLN A 39 -12.61 11.68 5.75
N GLU A 40 -13.16 10.47 5.73
CA GLU A 40 -12.68 9.29 6.43
C GLU A 40 -11.32 8.81 5.90
N VAL A 41 -11.10 8.81 4.59
CA VAL A 41 -9.79 8.45 3.99
C VAL A 41 -8.75 9.49 4.40
N ARG A 42 -9.08 10.78 4.32
CA ARG A 42 -8.19 11.88 4.76
C ARG A 42 -7.90 11.83 6.26
N TYR A 43 -8.86 11.38 7.04
CA TYR A 43 -8.72 11.23 8.48
C TYR A 43 -7.80 10.06 8.83
N LEU A 44 -7.99 8.90 8.20
CA LEU A 44 -7.29 7.65 8.51
C LEU A 44 -5.93 7.49 7.81
N CYS A 45 -5.74 8.09 6.65
CA CYS A 45 -4.57 7.90 5.80
C CYS A 45 -3.66 9.13 5.77
N ASP A 46 -2.35 8.89 5.74
CA ASP A 46 -1.34 9.90 5.43
C ASP A 46 -1.33 10.20 3.93
N ILE A 47 -0.88 11.41 3.59
CA ILE A 47 -0.59 11.76 2.20
C ILE A 47 0.50 10.83 1.69
N VAL A 48 0.29 10.28 0.49
CA VAL A 48 1.29 9.44 -0.16
C VAL A 48 2.41 10.34 -0.66
N ASP A 49 3.59 10.18 -0.07
CA ASP A 49 4.81 10.80 -0.57
C ASP A 49 5.25 10.09 -1.85
N GLN A 50 5.02 10.76 -2.99
CA GLN A 50 5.36 10.23 -4.31
C GLN A 50 6.85 10.00 -4.46
N GLU A 51 7.71 10.86 -3.88
CA GLU A 51 9.17 10.72 -4.02
C GLU A 51 9.67 9.46 -3.30
N SER A 52 9.18 9.21 -2.08
CA SER A 52 9.51 7.98 -1.34
C SER A 52 9.08 6.72 -2.08
N VAL A 53 7.88 6.73 -2.68
CA VAL A 53 7.37 5.59 -3.45
C VAL A 53 8.17 5.41 -4.74
N ASP A 54 8.47 6.48 -5.45
CA ASP A 54 9.27 6.46 -6.67
C ASP A 54 10.67 5.90 -6.40
N HIS A 55 11.32 6.35 -5.33
CA HIS A 55 12.62 5.83 -4.92
C HIS A 55 12.55 4.33 -4.63
N ALA A 56 11.53 3.86 -3.92
CA ALA A 56 11.35 2.44 -3.61
C ALA A 56 11.09 1.59 -4.87
N ILE A 57 10.27 2.10 -5.80
CA ILE A 57 10.01 1.46 -7.09
C ILE A 57 11.30 1.39 -7.91
N VAL A 58 12.05 2.48 -8.05
CA VAL A 58 13.29 2.50 -8.83
C VAL A 58 14.35 1.59 -8.21
N ALA A 59 14.54 1.65 -6.89
CA ALA A 59 15.55 0.86 -6.19
C ALA A 59 15.32 -0.66 -6.31
N ARG A 60 14.06 -1.12 -6.37
CA ARG A 60 13.76 -2.56 -6.45
C ARG A 60 13.30 -3.07 -7.79
N LEU A 61 12.52 -2.28 -8.51
CA LEU A 61 11.93 -2.68 -9.78
C LEU A 61 12.73 -2.12 -10.96
N GLY A 62 13.51 -1.05 -10.78
CA GLY A 62 14.26 -0.41 -11.86
C GLY A 62 15.32 -1.31 -12.53
N GLU A 63 15.86 -2.32 -11.83
CA GLU A 63 16.83 -3.26 -12.41
C GLU A 63 16.18 -4.35 -13.28
N ILE A 64 14.90 -4.66 -13.04
CA ILE A 64 14.21 -5.84 -13.59
C ILE A 64 13.08 -5.42 -14.53
N TYR A 65 12.50 -4.25 -14.32
CA TYR A 65 11.36 -3.71 -15.04
C TYR A 65 11.78 -2.53 -15.89
N THR A 66 11.23 -2.45 -17.10
CA THR A 66 11.27 -1.22 -17.88
C THR A 66 10.22 -0.27 -17.33
N THR A 67 10.67 0.77 -16.61
CA THR A 67 9.81 1.81 -16.05
C THR A 67 9.58 2.92 -17.06
N VAL A 68 8.32 3.17 -17.39
CA VAL A 68 7.89 4.30 -18.22
C VAL A 68 6.98 5.19 -17.38
N ARG A 69 7.39 6.44 -17.17
CA ARG A 69 6.53 7.47 -16.60
C ARG A 69 5.63 8.00 -17.72
N LEU A 70 4.33 7.94 -17.52
CA LEU A 70 3.33 8.47 -18.44
C LEU A 70 3.06 9.95 -18.09
N GLU A 71 2.68 10.75 -19.09
CA GLU A 71 2.47 12.20 -18.94
C GLU A 71 1.45 12.60 -17.86
N ASN A 72 0.60 11.67 -17.44
CA ASN A 72 -0.49 11.90 -16.47
C ASN A 72 -0.10 11.57 -15.01
N GLY A 73 1.19 11.49 -14.69
CA GLY A 73 1.64 11.09 -13.34
C GLY A 73 1.37 9.60 -13.03
N GLN A 74 1.14 8.80 -14.05
CA GLN A 74 1.02 7.35 -13.95
C GLN A 74 2.37 6.69 -14.25
N TYR A 75 2.62 5.55 -13.62
CA TYR A 75 3.79 4.73 -13.90
C TYR A 75 3.36 3.43 -14.55
N LYS A 76 4.04 3.07 -15.63
CA LYS A 76 3.91 1.78 -16.29
C LYS A 76 5.21 1.03 -16.16
N LEU A 77 5.21 -0.04 -15.39
CA LEU A 77 6.32 -0.97 -15.24
C LEU A 77 6.04 -2.18 -16.11
N THR A 78 6.94 -2.47 -17.06
CA THR A 78 6.77 -3.64 -17.95
C THR A 78 7.91 -4.61 -17.74
N HIS A 79 7.57 -5.87 -17.51
CA HIS A 79 8.51 -6.99 -17.43
C HIS A 79 8.27 -7.92 -18.62
N PRO A 80 9.33 -8.35 -19.35
CA PRO A 80 9.19 -9.14 -20.57
C PRO A 80 8.44 -10.47 -20.37
N VAL A 81 8.65 -11.13 -19.23
CA VAL A 81 7.99 -12.41 -18.88
C VAL A 81 6.82 -12.28 -17.89
N LYS A 82 6.95 -11.46 -16.85
CA LYS A 82 5.95 -11.41 -15.75
C LYS A 82 4.69 -10.62 -16.09
N GLY A 83 4.76 -9.63 -16.99
CA GLY A 83 3.63 -8.79 -17.41
C GLY A 83 3.83 -7.30 -17.10
N THR A 84 2.74 -6.58 -16.81
CA THR A 84 2.73 -5.12 -16.66
C THR A 84 2.06 -4.69 -15.36
N ILE A 85 2.64 -3.67 -14.72
CA ILE A 85 2.06 -2.98 -13.56
C ILE A 85 1.78 -1.53 -13.96
N LEU A 86 0.56 -1.06 -13.72
CA LEU A 86 0.17 0.33 -13.87
C LEU A 86 -0.12 0.92 -12.49
N ILE A 87 0.57 2.00 -12.13
CA ILE A 87 0.42 2.68 -10.85
C ILE A 87 -0.12 4.07 -11.12
N THR A 88 -1.19 4.43 -10.43
CA THR A 88 -1.80 5.76 -10.45
C THR A 88 -1.79 6.32 -9.04
N PHE A 89 -1.25 7.51 -8.88
CA PHE A 89 -1.20 8.19 -7.61
C PHE A 89 -2.46 9.02 -7.37
N SER A 90 -2.91 9.04 -6.13
CA SER A 90 -3.89 9.97 -5.58
C SER A 90 -3.34 10.52 -4.26
N PRO A 91 -3.85 11.64 -3.74
CA PRO A 91 -3.26 12.28 -2.57
C PRO A 91 -3.11 11.36 -1.36
N TYR A 92 -4.07 10.46 -1.12
CA TYR A 92 -4.10 9.56 0.04
C TYR A 92 -4.05 8.06 -0.31
N SER A 93 -3.87 7.72 -1.59
CA SER A 93 -3.89 6.33 -2.03
C SER A 93 -3.09 6.10 -3.31
N LEU A 94 -2.74 4.85 -3.55
CA LEU A 94 -2.19 4.38 -4.81
C LEU A 94 -3.15 3.36 -5.40
N THR A 95 -3.55 3.57 -6.64
CA THR A 95 -4.28 2.57 -7.41
C THR A 95 -3.30 1.82 -8.29
N VAL A 96 -3.22 0.51 -8.11
CA VAL A 96 -2.32 -0.34 -8.88
C VAL A 96 -3.11 -1.36 -9.67
N LYS A 97 -2.75 -1.57 -10.94
CA LYS A 97 -3.30 -2.63 -11.79
C LYS A 97 -2.15 -3.52 -12.25
N CYS A 98 -2.20 -4.79 -11.85
CA CYS A 98 -1.26 -5.81 -12.28
C CYS A 98 -1.92 -6.68 -13.36
N ASP A 99 -1.26 -6.79 -14.50
CA ASP A 99 -1.67 -7.69 -15.57
C ASP A 99 -0.54 -8.67 -15.90
N GLY A 100 -0.82 -9.97 -15.76
CA GLY A 100 0.16 -11.05 -15.85
C GLY A 100 0.32 -11.84 -14.54
N SER A 101 1.55 -12.29 -14.27
CA SER A 101 1.91 -13.19 -13.17
C SER A 101 1.62 -12.60 -11.79
N ARG A 102 1.21 -13.44 -10.83
CA ARG A 102 1.06 -13.06 -9.40
C ARG A 102 2.40 -12.61 -8.77
N MET A 103 3.53 -12.95 -9.38
CA MET A 103 4.84 -12.45 -8.94
C MET A 103 4.97 -10.93 -9.04
N LEU A 104 4.24 -10.29 -9.97
CA LEU A 104 4.18 -8.83 -10.08
C LEU A 104 3.67 -8.19 -8.78
N ASP A 105 2.63 -8.79 -8.21
CA ASP A 105 1.96 -8.31 -7.00
C ASP A 105 2.95 -8.38 -5.83
N LEU A 106 3.68 -9.49 -5.71
CA LEU A 106 4.69 -9.69 -4.67
C LEU A 106 5.87 -8.71 -4.81
N ASP A 107 6.43 -8.57 -6.01
CA ASP A 107 7.56 -7.66 -6.26
C ASP A 107 7.18 -6.22 -5.89
N LEU A 108 5.97 -5.79 -6.26
CA LEU A 108 5.41 -4.48 -5.92
C LEU A 108 5.21 -4.32 -4.42
N PHE A 109 4.59 -5.29 -3.76
CA PHE A 109 4.30 -5.22 -2.32
C PHE A 109 5.58 -5.17 -1.50
N VAL A 110 6.60 -5.94 -1.89
CA VAL A 110 7.93 -5.88 -1.27
C VAL A 110 8.55 -4.49 -1.43
N ALA A 111 8.56 -3.94 -2.65
CA ALA A 111 9.10 -2.59 -2.90
C ALA A 111 8.40 -1.53 -2.05
N LEU A 112 7.06 -1.51 -2.02
CA LEU A 112 6.30 -0.55 -1.23
C LEU A 112 6.48 -0.76 0.29
N SER A 113 6.64 -2.00 0.75
CA SER A 113 6.87 -2.32 2.16
C SER A 113 8.21 -1.83 2.72
N GLU A 114 9.17 -1.55 1.84
CA GLU A 114 10.46 -0.93 2.21
C GLU A 114 10.30 0.58 2.41
N ALA A 115 9.39 1.23 1.69
CA ALA A 115 9.07 2.64 1.89
C ALA A 115 8.33 2.89 3.20
N ASP A 116 7.30 2.09 3.52
CA ASP A 116 6.61 2.16 4.81
C ASP A 116 5.93 0.82 5.17
N ARG A 117 5.90 0.47 6.46
CA ARG A 117 5.20 -0.73 6.95
C ARG A 117 3.68 -0.54 7.04
N ARG A 118 3.21 0.72 7.06
CA ARG A 118 1.82 1.10 7.28
C ARG A 118 0.99 1.10 6.00
N PHE A 119 1.53 0.55 4.92
CA PHE A 119 0.74 0.35 3.70
C PHE A 119 -0.21 -0.82 3.87
N PHE A 120 -1.49 -0.54 3.65
CA PHE A 120 -2.59 -1.49 3.64
C PHE A 120 -3.14 -1.58 2.22
N ALA A 121 -3.18 -2.79 1.66
CA ALA A 121 -3.67 -3.05 0.32
C ALA A 121 -5.04 -3.71 0.37
N ILE A 122 -5.91 -3.30 -0.55
CA ILE A 122 -7.23 -3.87 -0.78
C ILE A 122 -7.30 -4.29 -2.24
N MET A 123 -7.68 -5.54 -2.49
CA MET A 123 -7.92 -6.05 -3.83
C MET A 123 -9.36 -5.76 -4.25
N ASN A 124 -9.48 -5.00 -5.33
CA ASN A 124 -10.75 -4.51 -5.84
C ASN A 124 -11.58 -5.68 -6.40
N GLY A 125 -12.82 -5.82 -5.92
CA GLY A 125 -13.79 -6.80 -6.42
C GLY A 125 -13.60 -8.25 -5.98
N GLN A 126 -12.57 -8.55 -5.17
CA GLN A 126 -12.27 -9.92 -4.69
C GLN A 126 -12.43 -10.08 -3.18
N GLY A 127 -12.52 -8.97 -2.42
CA GLY A 127 -12.64 -9.05 -0.97
C GLY A 127 -11.37 -9.52 -0.26
N GLU A 128 -10.20 -9.36 -0.90
CA GLU A 128 -8.91 -9.64 -0.28
C GLU A 128 -8.31 -8.32 0.24
N TRP A 129 -7.75 -8.33 1.46
CA TRP A 129 -7.05 -7.18 2.03
C TRP A 129 -5.89 -7.63 2.90
N GLY A 130 -4.93 -6.73 3.13
CA GLY A 130 -3.82 -7.01 4.03
C GLY A 130 -2.76 -5.93 4.07
N TRP A 131 -1.94 -5.99 5.12
CA TRP A 131 -0.75 -5.17 5.25
C TRP A 131 0.34 -5.66 4.29
N LEU A 132 1.06 -4.73 3.62
CA LEU A 132 2.16 -5.09 2.71
C LEU A 132 3.36 -5.71 3.44
N LYS A 133 3.53 -5.33 4.70
CA LYS A 133 4.48 -5.94 5.63
C LYS A 133 3.70 -6.42 6.85
N PRO A 134 4.01 -7.60 7.41
CA PRO A 134 3.48 -7.94 8.72
C PRO A 134 3.89 -6.84 9.70
N VAL A 135 2.90 -6.23 10.35
CA VAL A 135 3.13 -5.25 11.40
C VAL A 135 3.78 -6.01 12.55
N LYS A 136 5.11 -5.90 12.66
CA LYS A 136 5.87 -6.57 13.71
C LYS A 136 5.25 -6.20 15.05
N HIS A 137 4.64 -7.18 15.72
CA HIS A 137 4.45 -7.11 17.16
C HIS A 137 5.84 -7.06 17.77
N THR A 138 6.35 -5.87 18.01
CA THR A 138 7.45 -5.70 18.95
C THR A 138 6.87 -5.98 20.33
N GLN A 139 6.76 -7.25 20.70
CA GLN A 139 6.65 -7.70 22.09
C GLN A 139 7.95 -7.40 22.89
N GLU A 140 8.81 -6.47 22.44
CA GLU A 140 10.06 -6.10 23.11
C GLU A 140 10.00 -4.75 23.85
N LYS A 141 8.81 -4.21 24.17
CA LYS A 141 8.68 -3.03 25.06
C LYS A 141 7.80 -3.21 26.30
N TYR A 142 7.70 -4.44 26.81
CA TYR A 142 7.33 -4.69 28.21
C TYR A 142 8.49 -5.39 28.94
N LYS A 143 9.67 -4.77 28.95
CA LYS A 143 10.64 -5.00 30.02
C LYS A 143 10.44 -3.90 31.07
N SER A 144 9.88 -4.31 32.20
CA SER A 144 9.89 -3.63 33.50
C SER A 144 9.22 -2.24 33.54
N ALA A 145 7.90 -2.22 33.66
CA ALA A 145 7.29 -1.21 34.52
C ALA A 145 7.71 -1.54 35.97
N VAL A 146 8.67 -0.79 36.51
CA VAL A 146 8.98 -0.81 37.94
C VAL A 146 7.76 -0.23 38.65
N VAL A 147 7.01 -1.10 39.32
CA VAL A 147 6.02 -0.66 40.31
C VAL A 147 6.81 -0.15 41.51
N PHE A 148 6.93 1.16 41.63
CA PHE A 148 7.24 1.76 42.93
C PHE A 148 5.95 1.76 43.75
N ARG A 149 5.94 0.94 44.79
CA ARG A 149 5.09 1.13 45.97
C ARG A 149 5.87 1.96 46.98
#